data_AF-A0A916H662-F1
#
_entry.id   AF-A0A916H662-F1
#
_cell.length_a   1.000
_cell.length_b   1.000
_cell.length_c   1.000
_cell.angle_alpha   90.00
_cell.angle_beta   90.00
_cell.angle_gamma   90.00
#
_symmetry.space_group_name_H-M   'P 1'
#
loop_
_entity.id
_entity.type
_entity.pdbx_description
1 polymer ?
#
loop_
_entity_poly.entity_id
_entity_poly.type
_entity_poly.pdbx_seq_one_letter_code
_entity_poly.pdbx_strand_id
1 'polypeptide(L)'
;MIEAMPSFDTVVVLDFGSQYTQVIARRIREARVRSIVLPYSAPAAEIEALAPKGIVLSGGPSSVYDEKAPRGDERVFDLGIPVLGLCYGMQLMALRFGGGVGRAPGREYGRAVVDVTGGRLLGALGPRETVWMSHGDHVETVPDGFTVT
;
A
#
# COMPACT_ATOMS: atom_id res chain seq x y z
N MET A 1 26.66 10.11 30.61
CA MET A 1 26.54 9.98 29.14
C MET A 1 25.27 9.20 28.88
N ILE A 2 24.26 9.82 28.30
CA ILE A 2 23.01 9.14 27.96
C ILE A 2 23.30 8.39 26.65
N GLU A 3 23.23 7.05 26.68
CA GLU A 3 23.29 6.22 25.47
C GLU A 3 22.23 6.73 24.48
N ALA A 4 22.65 7.02 23.25
CA ALA A 4 21.72 7.36 22.19
C ALA A 4 20.75 6.19 22.02
N MET A 5 19.45 6.43 22.22
CA MET A 5 18.43 5.41 22.01
C MET A 5 18.58 4.83 20.60
N PRO A 6 18.46 3.50 20.42
CA PRO A 6 18.55 2.89 19.10
C PRO A 6 17.55 3.55 18.14
N SER A 7 18.07 4.11 17.05
CA SER A 7 17.26 4.68 15.97
C SER A 7 16.70 3.52 15.16
N PHE A 8 15.40 3.26 15.31
CA PHE A 8 14.69 2.29 14.48
C PHE A 8 14.29 2.94 13.16
N ASP A 9 14.47 2.21 12.07
CA ASP A 9 13.79 2.54 10.82
C ASP A 9 12.28 2.59 11.06
N THR A 10 11.61 3.53 10.40
CA THR A 10 10.17 3.78 10.57
C THR A 10 9.44 3.56 9.25
N VAL A 11 8.31 2.86 9.29
CA VAL A 11 7.37 2.76 8.18
C VAL A 11 6.04 3.36 8.61
N VAL A 12 5.49 4.23 7.78
CA VAL A 12 4.15 4.81 7.99
C VAL A 12 3.13 3.96 7.25
N VAL A 13 2.02 3.63 7.92
CA VAL A 13 0.87 2.96 7.32
C VAL A 13 -0.29 3.95 7.28
N LEU A 14 -0.72 4.34 6.08
CA LEU A 14 -1.90 5.16 5.87
C LEU A 14 -3.15 4.28 5.83
N ASP A 15 -4.06 4.55 6.76
CA ASP A 15 -5.28 3.78 6.93
C ASP A 15 -6.43 4.31 6.07
N PHE A 16 -6.77 3.57 5.01
CA PHE A 16 -7.93 3.81 4.15
C PHE A 16 -9.18 3.03 4.59
N GLY A 17 -9.19 2.53 5.84
CA GLY A 17 -10.32 1.82 6.43
C GLY A 17 -10.25 0.30 6.30
N SER A 18 -9.07 -0.26 6.03
CA SER A 18 -8.90 -1.71 5.95
C SER A 18 -9.11 -2.39 7.31
N GLN A 19 -9.83 -3.50 7.33
CA GLN A 19 -9.84 -4.41 8.48
C GLN A 19 -8.44 -4.97 8.83
N TYR A 20 -7.48 -4.90 7.89
CA TYR A 20 -6.12 -5.43 8.05
C TYR A 20 -5.07 -4.37 8.40
N THR A 21 -5.42 -3.08 8.52
CA THR A 21 -4.43 -2.01 8.81
C THR A 21 -3.57 -2.33 10.04
N GLN A 22 -4.19 -2.77 11.13
CA GLN A 22 -3.45 -3.11 12.35
C GLN A 22 -2.62 -4.40 12.21
N VAL A 23 -3.05 -5.33 11.37
CA VAL A 23 -2.27 -6.53 11.03
C VAL A 23 -1.02 -6.14 10.25
N ILE A 24 -1.13 -5.26 9.25
CA ILE A 24 0.00 -4.73 8.49
C ILE A 24 1.00 -4.05 9.44
N ALA A 25 0.52 -3.14 10.30
CA ALA A 25 1.35 -2.45 11.27
C ALA A 25 2.07 -3.41 12.22
N ARG A 26 1.40 -4.49 12.64
CA ARG A 26 2.00 -5.55 13.45
C ARG A 26 3.07 -6.33 12.69
N ARG A 27 2.84 -6.72 11.44
CA ARG A 27 3.82 -7.47 10.63
C ARG A 27 5.11 -6.68 10.42
N ILE A 28 5.01 -5.36 10.23
CA ILE A 28 6.17 -4.46 10.15
C ILE A 28 6.99 -4.50 11.46
N ARG A 29 6.32 -4.48 12.63
CA ARG A 29 7.00 -4.58 13.93
C ARG A 29 7.64 -5.94 14.16
N GLU A 30 7.01 -7.02 13.69
CA GLU A 30 7.60 -8.37 13.74
C GLU A 30 8.89 -8.47 12.91
N ALA A 31 9.02 -7.63 11.86
CA ALA A 31 10.26 -7.45 11.10
C ALA A 31 11.28 -6.51 11.77
N ARG A 32 11.07 -6.13 13.05
CA ARG A 32 11.94 -5.24 13.85
C ARG A 32 12.04 -3.80 13.31
N VAL A 33 11.01 -3.33 12.62
CA VAL A 33 10.87 -1.95 12.12
C VAL A 33 9.76 -1.24 12.89
N ARG A 34 9.95 0.04 13.24
CA ARG A 34 8.89 0.83 13.88
C ARG A 34 7.76 1.06 12.87
N SER A 35 6.51 0.83 13.27
CA SER A 35 5.33 1.21 12.47
C SER A 35 4.53 2.32 13.14
N ILE A 36 4.08 3.29 12.34
CA ILE A 36 3.18 4.37 12.74
C ILE A 36 1.95 4.28 11.84
N VAL A 37 0.77 4.16 12.44
CA VAL A 37 -0.50 4.19 11.69
C VAL A 37 -1.04 5.61 11.74
N LEU A 38 -1.34 6.18 10.58
CA LEU A 38 -1.96 7.49 10.43
C LEU A 38 -3.25 7.35 9.62
N PRO A 39 -4.25 8.24 9.83
CA PRO A 39 -5.41 8.28 8.94
C PRO A 39 -4.99 8.61 7.51
N TYR A 40 -5.73 8.14 6.51
CA TYR A 40 -5.44 8.45 5.10
C TYR A 40 -5.33 9.95 4.80
N SER A 41 -6.00 10.79 5.59
CA SER A 41 -6.04 12.25 5.43
C SER A 41 -4.84 12.98 6.05
N ALA A 42 -3.88 12.25 6.63
CA ALA A 42 -2.66 12.86 7.15
C ALA A 42 -1.90 13.61 6.03
N PRO A 43 -1.54 14.89 6.24
CA PRO A 43 -0.80 15.66 5.24
C PRO A 43 0.57 15.05 4.94
N ALA A 44 1.02 15.14 3.69
CA ALA A 44 2.34 14.62 3.28
C ALA A 44 3.49 15.22 4.11
N ALA A 45 3.38 16.49 4.53
CA ALA A 45 4.36 17.13 5.39
C ALA A 45 4.45 16.51 6.80
N GLU A 46 3.34 16.03 7.36
CA GLU A 46 3.34 15.32 8.64
C GLU A 46 4.04 13.97 8.50
N ILE A 47 3.79 13.28 7.38
CA ILE A 47 4.44 12.00 7.06
C ILE A 47 5.94 12.20 6.87
N GLU A 48 6.36 13.22 6.12
CA GLU A 48 7.76 13.55 5.88
C GLU A 48 8.50 13.90 7.17
N ALA A 49 7.86 14.61 8.10
CA ALA A 49 8.44 14.96 9.41
C ALA A 49 8.76 13.73 10.28
N LEU A 50 8.14 12.58 10.03
CA LEU A 50 8.46 11.31 10.69
C LEU A 50 9.70 10.61 10.09
N ALA A 51 10.27 11.15 9.01
CA ALA A 51 11.40 10.61 8.27
C ALA A 51 11.30 9.09 7.96
N PRO A 52 10.17 8.59 7.41
CA PRO A 52 10.00 7.16 7.22
C PRO A 52 10.89 6.63 6.10
N LYS A 53 11.29 5.36 6.22
CA LYS A 53 11.99 4.59 5.18
C LYS A 53 11.04 3.98 4.16
N GLY A 54 9.75 3.95 4.46
CA GLY A 54 8.72 3.44 3.56
C GLY A 54 7.32 3.86 4.01
N ILE A 55 6.41 3.88 3.05
CA ILE A 55 5.00 4.19 3.25
C ILE A 55 4.17 3.00 2.74
N VAL A 56 3.17 2.59 3.50
CA VAL A 56 2.18 1.59 3.08
C VAL A 56 0.82 2.26 2.97
N LEU A 57 0.19 2.18 1.81
CA LEU A 57 -1.21 2.57 1.61
C LEU A 57 -2.06 1.32 1.84
N SER A 58 -2.86 1.30 2.90
CA SER A 58 -3.67 0.13 3.22
C SER A 58 -4.81 -0.08 2.20
N GLY A 59 -5.46 -1.24 2.31
CA GLY A 59 -6.71 -1.46 1.60
C GLY A 59 -7.86 -0.62 2.16
N GLY A 60 -9.04 -0.81 1.59
CA GLY A 60 -10.25 -0.14 2.05
C GLY A 60 -11.48 -0.84 1.48
N PRO A 61 -12.66 -0.66 2.10
CA PRO A 61 -13.89 -1.25 1.61
C PRO A 61 -14.50 -0.49 0.42
N SER A 62 -14.05 0.73 0.18
CA SER A 62 -14.56 1.63 -0.86
C SER A 62 -14.11 1.24 -2.27
N SER A 63 -14.91 1.62 -3.26
CA SER A 63 -14.43 1.78 -4.64
C SER A 63 -13.72 3.11 -4.78
N VAL A 64 -12.67 3.18 -5.62
CA VAL A 64 -11.99 4.46 -5.92
C VAL A 64 -12.89 5.45 -6.67
N TYR A 65 -14.04 5.01 -7.19
CA TYR A 65 -15.02 5.85 -7.85
C TYR A 65 -16.17 6.31 -6.95
N ASP A 66 -16.23 5.84 -5.70
CA ASP A 66 -17.26 6.32 -4.77
C ASP A 66 -17.04 7.83 -4.50
N GLU A 67 -18.12 8.61 -4.44
CA GLU A 67 -18.07 10.07 -4.23
C GLU A 67 -17.34 10.43 -2.92
N LYS A 68 -17.47 9.58 -1.89
CA LYS A 68 -16.86 9.74 -0.57
C LYS A 68 -15.62 8.86 -0.40
N ALA A 69 -15.05 8.34 -1.49
CA ALA A 69 -13.89 7.46 -1.44
C ALA A 69 -12.70 8.20 -0.80
N PRO A 70 -12.00 7.58 0.18
CA PRO A 70 -10.84 8.19 0.81
C PRO A 70 -9.70 8.33 -0.20
N ARG A 71 -9.26 9.56 -0.50
CA ARG A 71 -8.20 9.82 -1.49
C ARG A 71 -6.80 9.93 -0.87
N GLY A 72 -6.71 10.60 0.27
CA GLY A 72 -5.44 10.97 0.90
C GLY A 72 -4.74 12.14 0.20
N ASP A 73 -3.58 12.54 0.74
CA ASP A 73 -2.74 13.59 0.14
C ASP A 73 -1.82 12.96 -0.93
N GLU A 74 -2.07 13.25 -2.21
CA GLU A 74 -1.31 12.66 -3.33
C GLU A 74 0.18 13.01 -3.32
N ARG A 75 0.59 14.06 -2.60
CA ARG A 75 2.00 14.44 -2.48
C ARG A 75 2.84 13.38 -1.79
N VAL A 76 2.24 12.37 -1.14
CA VAL A 76 2.98 11.23 -0.57
C VAL A 76 3.82 10.50 -1.61
N PHE A 77 3.38 10.48 -2.88
CA PHE A 77 4.10 9.86 -3.98
C PHE A 77 5.30 10.69 -4.45
N ASP A 78 5.32 11.99 -4.12
CA ASP A 78 6.35 12.94 -4.54
C ASP A 78 7.47 13.10 -3.49
N LEU A 79 7.34 12.46 -2.31
CA LEU A 79 8.31 12.55 -1.21
C LEU A 79 9.65 11.83 -1.48
N GLY A 80 9.76 11.06 -2.57
CA GLY A 80 10.95 10.24 -2.86
C GLY A 80 11.13 9.06 -1.89
N ILE A 81 10.09 8.71 -1.13
CA ILE A 81 10.07 7.59 -0.18
C ILE A 81 9.40 6.39 -0.85
N PRO A 82 9.92 5.15 -0.73
CA PRO A 82 9.27 3.96 -1.29
C PRO A 82 7.84 3.78 -0.78
N VAL A 83 6.90 3.56 -1.70
CA VAL A 83 5.47 3.37 -1.39
C VAL A 83 5.00 1.98 -1.81
N LEU A 84 4.33 1.27 -0.91
CA LEU A 84 3.63 0.00 -1.19
C LEU A 84 2.12 0.23 -1.11
N GLY A 85 1.40 0.04 -2.22
CA GLY A 85 -0.06 0.05 -2.24
C GLY A 85 -0.64 -1.35 -2.05
N LEU A 86 -1.63 -1.50 -1.17
CA LEU A 86 -2.33 -2.78 -0.96
C LEU A 86 -3.81 -2.63 -1.33
N CYS A 87 -4.30 -3.45 -2.27
CA CYS A 87 -5.69 -3.41 -2.74
C CYS A 87 -6.11 -1.98 -3.14
N TYR A 88 -6.98 -1.33 -2.36
CA TYR A 88 -7.38 0.06 -2.57
C TYR A 88 -6.21 1.04 -2.69
N GLY A 89 -5.16 0.89 -1.86
CA GLY A 89 -3.95 1.71 -1.98
C GLY A 89 -3.20 1.51 -3.30
N MET A 90 -3.24 0.30 -3.88
CA MET A 90 -2.68 0.03 -5.22
C MET A 90 -3.54 0.68 -6.31
N GLN A 91 -4.86 0.69 -6.16
CA GLN A 91 -5.76 1.34 -7.11
C GLN A 91 -5.55 2.86 -7.13
N LEU A 92 -5.41 3.49 -5.95
CA LEU A 92 -5.05 4.92 -5.85
C LEU A 92 -3.72 5.22 -6.53
N MET A 93 -2.71 4.37 -6.30
CA MET A 93 -1.42 4.50 -6.96
C MET A 93 -1.55 4.41 -8.49
N ALA A 94 -2.33 3.44 -8.99
CA ALA A 94 -2.56 3.32 -10.42
C ALA A 94 -3.19 4.60 -11.01
N LEU A 95 -4.25 5.13 -10.38
CA LEU A 95 -4.89 6.37 -10.82
C LEU A 95 -3.93 7.57 -10.80
N ARG A 96 -3.13 7.71 -9.73
CA ARG A 96 -2.18 8.84 -9.58
C ARG A 96 -1.17 8.91 -10.73
N PHE A 97 -0.74 7.77 -11.23
CA PHE A 97 0.27 7.67 -12.29
C PHE A 97 -0.32 7.50 -13.70
N GLY A 98 -1.63 7.76 -13.87
CA GLY A 98 -2.28 7.75 -15.19
C GLY A 98 -2.75 6.38 -15.66
N GLY A 99 -2.72 5.37 -14.80
CA GLY A 99 -3.37 4.09 -15.03
C GLY A 99 -4.89 4.17 -14.89
N GLY A 100 -5.55 3.05 -15.18
CA GLY A 100 -7.00 2.90 -15.17
C GLY A 100 -7.45 1.86 -14.16
N VAL A 101 -8.56 2.12 -13.48
CA VAL A 101 -9.21 1.17 -12.57
C VAL A 101 -10.60 0.87 -13.10
N GLY A 102 -10.98 -0.39 -13.12
CA GLY A 102 -12.28 -0.83 -13.58
C GLY A 102 -13.01 -1.65 -12.52
N ARG A 103 -14.33 -1.76 -12.70
CA ARG A 103 -15.12 -2.71 -11.90
C ARG A 103 -14.78 -4.12 -12.36
N ALA A 104 -14.39 -4.99 -11.43
CA ALA A 104 -14.24 -6.39 -11.76
C ALA A 104 -15.62 -7.02 -12.08
N PRO A 105 -15.69 -7.94 -13.07
CA PRO A 105 -16.94 -8.64 -13.41
C PRO A 105 -17.49 -9.50 -12.26
N GLY A 106 -16.66 -9.80 -11.25
CA GLY A 106 -17.06 -10.39 -9.98
C GLY A 106 -16.21 -9.84 -8.84
N ARG A 107 -16.71 -9.87 -7.60
CA ARG A 107 -15.93 -9.47 -6.44
C ARG A 107 -14.93 -10.58 -6.09
N GLU A 108 -13.64 -10.29 -6.18
CA GLU A 108 -12.57 -11.24 -5.86
C GLU A 108 -12.28 -11.23 -4.36
N TYR A 109 -13.17 -11.87 -3.60
CA TYR A 109 -12.96 -12.12 -2.18
C TYR A 109 -12.56 -13.57 -1.95
N GLY A 110 -11.33 -13.79 -1.50
CA GLY A 110 -10.87 -15.09 -1.03
C GLY A 110 -9.53 -15.52 -1.59
N ARG A 111 -9.28 -16.82 -1.50
CA ARG A 111 -8.03 -17.43 -1.95
C ARG A 111 -7.95 -17.43 -3.47
N ALA A 112 -6.83 -16.94 -3.99
CA ALA A 112 -6.45 -17.06 -5.38
C ALA A 112 -5.01 -17.56 -5.48
N VAL A 113 -4.64 -18.08 -6.63
CA VAL A 113 -3.24 -18.40 -6.96
C VAL A 113 -2.80 -17.42 -8.03
N VAL A 114 -1.72 -16.70 -7.77
CA VAL A 114 -1.12 -15.76 -8.73
C VAL A 114 0.21 -16.31 -9.23
N ASP A 115 0.51 -16.05 -10.49
CA ASP A 115 1.83 -16.32 -11.06
C ASP A 115 2.75 -15.12 -10.75
N VAL A 116 3.93 -15.40 -10.21
CA VAL A 116 4.97 -14.38 -9.92
C VAL A 116 5.92 -14.33 -11.10
N THR A 117 5.95 -13.20 -11.77
CA THR A 117 6.69 -12.95 -13.02
C THR A 117 7.96 -12.11 -12.80
N GLY A 118 8.17 -11.55 -11.60
CA GLY A 118 9.46 -11.01 -11.18
C GLY A 118 9.37 -9.84 -10.20
N GLY A 119 10.31 -8.90 -10.33
CA GLY A 119 10.37 -7.69 -9.51
C GLY A 119 11.13 -7.86 -8.18
N ARG A 120 11.64 -6.74 -7.67
CA ARG A 120 12.45 -6.72 -6.43
C ARG A 120 11.64 -7.13 -5.20
N LEU A 121 10.35 -6.77 -5.16
CA LEU A 121 9.47 -7.05 -4.01
C LEU A 121 9.20 -8.54 -3.85
N LEU A 122 9.02 -9.26 -4.95
CA LEU A 122 8.57 -10.66 -4.97
C LEU A 122 9.71 -11.66 -5.21
N GLY A 123 10.96 -11.19 -5.37
CA GLY A 123 12.09 -12.02 -5.79
C GLY A 123 12.52 -13.14 -4.83
N ALA A 124 11.94 -13.21 -3.62
CA ALA A 124 12.16 -14.31 -2.67
C ALA A 124 11.03 -15.36 -2.69
N LEU A 125 9.99 -15.15 -3.49
CA LEU A 125 8.81 -16.02 -3.57
C LEU A 125 8.97 -17.08 -4.67
N GLY A 126 8.12 -18.11 -4.63
CA GLY A 126 8.02 -19.09 -5.70
C GLY A 126 7.33 -18.52 -6.94
N PRO A 127 7.35 -19.24 -8.08
CA PRO A 127 6.71 -18.79 -9.32
C PRO A 127 5.18 -18.75 -9.24
N ARG A 128 4.58 -19.37 -8.21
CA ARG A 128 3.14 -19.36 -7.94
C ARG A 128 2.90 -19.21 -6.45
N GLU A 129 2.07 -18.25 -6.08
CA GLU A 129 1.80 -17.95 -4.67
C GLU A 129 0.30 -17.96 -4.39
N THR A 130 -0.07 -18.48 -3.23
CA THR A 130 -1.45 -18.40 -2.75
C THR A 130 -1.64 -17.09 -2.01
N VAL A 131 -2.54 -16.24 -2.52
CA VAL A 131 -2.83 -14.92 -1.98
C VAL A 131 -4.28 -14.80 -1.54
N TRP A 132 -4.56 -13.77 -0.74
CA TRP A 132 -5.90 -13.42 -0.32
C TRP A 132 -6.36 -12.14 -1.05
N MET A 133 -7.19 -12.31 -2.07
CA MET A 133 -7.79 -11.22 -2.82
C MET A 133 -8.94 -10.60 -2.03
N SER A 134 -9.07 -9.27 -2.07
CA SER A 134 -10.06 -8.55 -1.24
C SER A 134 -10.57 -7.25 -1.87
N HIS A 135 -10.75 -7.22 -3.19
CA HIS A 135 -11.23 -6.01 -3.88
C HIS A 135 -12.36 -6.31 -4.88
N GLY A 136 -13.21 -5.31 -5.07
CA GLY A 136 -14.26 -5.31 -6.11
C GLY A 136 -13.84 -4.65 -7.42
N ASP A 137 -12.79 -3.82 -7.38
CA ASP A 137 -12.23 -3.13 -8.54
C ASP A 137 -10.84 -3.69 -8.85
N HIS A 138 -10.40 -3.61 -10.10
CA HIS A 138 -9.07 -4.04 -10.51
C HIS A 138 -8.39 -2.96 -11.36
N VAL A 139 -7.06 -2.96 -11.38
CA VAL A 139 -6.30 -2.09 -12.28
C VAL A 139 -6.43 -2.66 -13.69
N GLU A 140 -7.14 -1.94 -14.57
CA GLU A 140 -7.35 -2.31 -15.97
C GLU A 140 -6.20 -1.86 -16.86
N THR A 141 -5.64 -0.69 -16.58
CA THR A 141 -4.52 -0.12 -17.34
C THR A 141 -3.38 0.18 -16.38
N VAL A 142 -2.24 -0.47 -16.64
CA VAL A 142 -1.02 -0.28 -15.86
C VAL A 142 -0.44 1.10 -16.19
N PRO A 143 -0.03 1.90 -15.18
CA PRO A 143 0.58 3.20 -15.43
C PRO A 143 1.88 3.10 -16.24
N ASP A 144 2.22 4.16 -16.97
CA ASP A 144 3.49 4.24 -17.68
C ASP A 144 4.68 4.13 -16.72
N GLY A 145 5.67 3.32 -17.09
CA GLY A 145 6.85 3.06 -16.26
C GLY A 145 6.65 2.02 -15.15
N PHE A 146 5.45 1.43 -15.04
CA PHE A 146 5.18 0.29 -14.16
C PHE A 146 5.19 -1.02 -14.95
N THR A 147 5.43 -2.12 -14.23
CA THR A 147 5.44 -3.47 -14.80
C THR A 147 4.52 -4.35 -13.96
N VAL A 148 3.73 -5.20 -14.62
CA VAL A 148 3.01 -6.29 -13.94
C VAL A 148 4.03 -7.32 -13.51
N THR A 149 4.09 -7.61 -12.20
CA THR A 149 5.11 -8.47 -11.58
C THR A 149 4.50 -9.70 -10.95
#